data_AF-A0A345VMZ7-F1
#
_entry.id   AF-A0A345VMZ7-F1
#
_cell.length_a   1.000
_cell.length_b   1.000
_cell.length_c   1.000
_cell.angle_alpha   90.00
_cell.angle_beta   90.00
_cell.angle_gamma   90.00
#
_symmetry.space_group_name_H-M   'P 1'
#
loop_
_entity.id
_entity.type
_entity.pdbx_description
1 polymer ?
#
loop_
_entity_poly.entity_id
_entity_poly.type
_entity_poly.pdbx_seq_one_letter_code
_entity_poly.pdbx_strand_id
1 'polypeptide(L)'
;MKKEVINDIKMSYHQLNKESILSVKVIAKYRLTNNDVILNKSNLFYGIVIMKGNEVFHRPVYPYAPNPSNKKQLERFVEKYEEELLTFYGHGHNYSLGMALFGIGSGRKDIERDEWFKKGVIFY
;
A
#
# COMPACT_ATOMS: atom_id res chain seq x y z
N MET A 1 14.19 35.12 25.66
CA MET A 1 14.61 34.79 24.28
C MET A 1 15.15 33.36 24.05
N LYS A 2 15.22 32.45 25.04
CA LYS A 2 15.70 31.06 24.83
C LYS A 2 14.60 29.98 24.77
N LYS A 3 13.35 30.28 25.18
CA LYS A 3 12.25 29.30 25.22
C LYS A 3 11.49 29.14 23.91
N GLU A 4 11.32 30.22 23.13
CA GLU A 4 10.60 30.18 21.84
C GLU A 4 11.41 29.39 20.79
N VAL A 5 12.70 29.69 20.65
CA VAL A 5 13.59 29.01 19.69
C VAL A 5 13.66 27.49 19.92
N ILE A 6 13.64 27.02 21.16
CA ILE A 6 13.68 25.58 21.47
C ILE A 6 12.36 24.89 21.10
N ASN A 7 11.23 25.58 21.25
CA ASN A 7 9.92 25.05 20.88
C ASN A 7 9.74 25.02 19.36
N ASP A 8 10.20 26.06 18.64
CA ASP A 8 10.14 26.10 17.17
C ASP A 8 11.04 25.01 16.55
N ILE A 9 12.22 24.78 17.13
CA ILE A 9 13.10 23.68 16.70
C ILE A 9 12.42 22.34 16.97
N LYS A 10 11.86 22.10 18.17
CA LYS A 10 11.16 20.84 18.47
C LYS A 10 9.92 20.62 17.59
N MET A 11 9.15 21.67 17.31
CA MET A 11 8.02 21.61 16.38
C MET A 11 8.47 21.30 14.96
N SER A 12 9.53 21.94 14.47
CA SER A 12 10.06 21.66 13.13
C SER A 12 10.65 20.26 13.03
N TYR A 13 11.35 19.73 14.05
CA TYR A 13 11.87 18.36 14.05
C TYR A 13 10.75 17.31 14.11
N HIS A 14 9.66 17.56 14.86
CA HIS A 14 8.50 16.68 14.87
C HIS A 14 7.69 16.74 13.56
N GLN A 15 7.64 17.89 12.89
CA GLN A 15 7.06 18.02 11.55
C GLN A 15 7.94 17.35 10.48
N LEU A 16 9.25 17.59 10.50
CA LEU A 16 10.23 16.98 9.57
C LEU A 16 10.24 15.45 9.68
N ASN A 17 10.15 14.89 10.89
CA ASN A 17 10.06 13.43 11.07
C ASN A 17 8.70 12.86 10.64
N LYS A 18 7.60 13.62 10.70
CA LYS A 18 6.31 13.17 10.16
C LYS A 18 6.27 13.20 8.63
N GLU A 19 7.01 14.12 8.01
CA GLU A 19 7.12 14.24 6.55
C GLU A 19 8.02 13.19 5.90
N SER A 20 8.83 12.45 6.67
CA SER A 20 9.67 11.36 6.16
C SER A 20 9.16 9.95 6.44
N ILE A 21 8.10 9.79 7.24
CA ILE A 21 7.55 8.45 7.55
C ILE A 21 6.66 7.99 6.39
N LEU A 22 7.03 6.86 5.79
CA LEU A 22 6.20 6.18 4.82
C LEU A 22 5.08 5.40 5.54
N SER A 23 3.90 5.34 4.95
CA SER A 23 2.78 4.51 5.43
C SER A 23 1.99 3.92 4.27
N VAL A 24 1.32 2.79 4.49
CA VAL A 24 0.46 2.15 3.49
C VAL A 24 -0.99 2.52 3.75
N LYS A 25 -1.72 2.98 2.73
CA LYS A 25 -3.18 3.20 2.82
C LYS A 25 -3.92 2.39 1.77
N VAL A 26 -4.99 1.72 2.19
CA VAL A 26 -5.95 1.11 1.28
C VAL A 26 -6.90 2.18 0.76
N ILE A 27 -7.01 2.30 -0.56
CA ILE A 27 -7.86 3.29 -1.23
C ILE A 27 -8.81 2.62 -2.21
N ALA A 28 -9.96 3.25 -2.42
CA ALA A 28 -10.84 2.91 -3.53
C ALA A 28 -10.19 3.33 -4.86
N LYS A 29 -10.38 2.49 -5.88
CA LYS A 29 -9.98 2.71 -7.27
C LYS A 29 -11.17 2.34 -8.18
N TYR A 30 -11.17 2.85 -9.41
CA TYR A 30 -12.25 2.65 -10.38
C TYR A 30 -11.70 2.01 -11.64
N ARG A 31 -12.49 1.13 -12.26
CA ARG A 31 -12.14 0.55 -13.55
C ARG A 31 -12.63 1.46 -14.67
N LEU A 32 -11.87 1.49 -15.76
CA LEU A 32 -12.34 2.03 -17.02
C LEU A 32 -13.20 0.98 -17.71
N THR A 33 -14.38 1.38 -18.15
CA THR A 33 -15.30 0.57 -18.95
C THR A 33 -15.58 1.35 -20.23
N ASN A 34 -15.23 0.80 -21.39
CA ASN A 34 -15.38 1.47 -22.70
C ASN A 34 -14.73 2.88 -22.75
N ASN A 35 -13.53 3.03 -22.19
CA ASN A 35 -12.82 4.30 -22.00
C ASN A 35 -13.50 5.33 -21.07
N ASP A 36 -14.63 4.98 -20.46
CA ASP A 36 -15.32 5.80 -19.48
C ASP A 36 -15.08 5.31 -18.05
N VAL A 37 -14.97 6.25 -17.11
CA VAL A 37 -14.96 5.92 -15.68
C VAL A 37 -16.41 5.79 -15.20
N ILE A 38 -16.89 4.55 -15.04
CA ILE A 38 -18.21 4.33 -14.44
C ILE A 38 -18.07 4.36 -12.92
N LEU A 39 -18.53 5.45 -12.29
CA LEU A 39 -18.53 5.65 -10.85
C LEU A 39 -19.74 4.98 -10.18
N ASN A 40 -19.77 3.66 -10.15
CA ASN A 40 -20.76 2.91 -9.38
C ASN A 40 -20.09 1.92 -8.40
N LYS A 41 -20.85 1.49 -7.38
CA LYS A 41 -20.32 0.61 -6.33
C LYS A 41 -19.82 -0.74 -6.87
N SER A 42 -20.43 -1.26 -7.93
CA SER A 42 -20.03 -2.54 -8.55
C SER A 42 -18.75 -2.43 -9.38
N ASN A 43 -18.40 -1.24 -9.86
CA ASN A 43 -17.19 -1.00 -10.64
C ASN A 43 -15.97 -0.59 -9.78
N LEU A 44 -16.16 -0.49 -8.48
CA LEU A 44 -15.11 -0.16 -7.52
C LEU A 44 -14.22 -1.38 -7.25
N PHE A 45 -12.93 -1.12 -7.05
CA PHE A 45 -11.98 -2.07 -6.47
C PHE A 45 -11.11 -1.35 -5.45
N TYR A 46 -10.34 -2.09 -4.67
CA TYR A 46 -9.43 -1.49 -3.69
C TYR A 46 -7.99 -1.84 -4.02
N GLY A 47 -7.09 -0.88 -3.88
CA GLY A 47 -5.65 -1.11 -3.94
C GLY A 47 -4.96 -0.31 -2.86
N ILE A 48 -3.63 -0.33 -2.88
CA ILE A 48 -2.84 0.46 -1.93
C ILE A 48 -2.25 1.72 -2.56
N VAL A 49 -1.86 2.66 -1.70
CA VAL A 49 -0.93 3.76 -1.97
C VAL A 49 0.09 3.82 -0.85
N ILE A 50 1.31 4.21 -1.21
CA ILE A 50 2.33 4.59 -0.24
C ILE A 50 2.22 6.08 -0.03
N MET A 51 2.05 6.50 1.21
CA MET A 51 2.00 7.89 1.61
C MET A 51 3.35 8.29 2.19
N LYS A 52 3.78 9.53 1.95
CA LYS A 52 4.87 10.19 2.67
C LYS A 52 4.25 11.37 3.41
N GLY A 53 4.07 11.22 4.72
CA GLY A 53 3.18 12.10 5.49
C GLY A 53 1.75 12.07 4.95
N ASN A 54 1.27 13.21 4.42
CA ASN A 54 -0.08 13.35 3.86
C ASN A 54 -0.13 13.27 2.33
N GLU A 55 1.01 13.14 1.66
CA GLU A 55 1.08 13.11 0.21
C GLU A 55 1.19 11.68 -0.32
N VAL A 56 0.61 11.43 -1.49
CA VAL A 56 0.78 10.14 -2.18
C VAL A 56 2.17 10.11 -2.80
N PHE A 57 3.03 9.27 -2.24
CA PHE A 57 4.39 9.04 -2.72
C PHE A 57 4.42 8.06 -3.89
N HIS A 58 3.66 6.96 -3.79
CA HIS A 58 3.64 5.94 -4.83
C HIS A 58 2.26 5.26 -4.94
N ARG A 59 1.89 4.86 -6.17
CA ARG A 59 0.63 4.17 -6.48
C ARG A 59 0.89 2.78 -7.06
N PRO A 60 1.19 1.78 -6.22
CA PRO A 60 1.36 0.41 -6.68
C PRO A 60 0.15 -0.12 -7.45
N VAL A 61 0.42 -1.00 -8.41
CA VAL A 61 -0.61 -1.84 -9.03
C VAL A 61 -1.09 -2.89 -8.03
N TYR A 62 -0.15 -3.56 -7.35
CA TYR A 62 -0.40 -4.63 -6.38
C TYR A 62 -0.03 -4.20 -4.95
N PRO A 63 -0.53 -4.89 -3.92
CA PRO A 63 -1.70 -5.76 -3.95
C PRO A 63 -2.99 -4.98 -4.23
N TYR A 64 -4.00 -5.68 -4.73
CA TYR A 64 -5.35 -5.13 -4.87
C TYR A 64 -6.44 -6.19 -4.63
N ALA A 65 -7.63 -5.74 -4.26
CA ALA A 65 -8.84 -6.53 -4.11
C ALA A 65 -9.83 -6.11 -5.21
N PRO A 66 -10.10 -6.96 -6.22
CA PRO A 66 -10.98 -6.60 -7.33
C PRO A 66 -12.42 -6.41 -6.87
N ASN A 67 -12.93 -7.22 -5.94
CA ASN A 67 -14.30 -7.09 -5.46
C ASN A 67 -14.36 -6.21 -4.21
N PRO A 68 -15.31 -5.26 -4.12
CA PRO A 68 -15.47 -4.41 -2.94
C PRO A 68 -15.65 -5.17 -1.62
N SER A 69 -16.26 -6.36 -1.67
CA SER A 69 -16.42 -7.26 -0.51
C SER A 69 -15.10 -7.71 0.10
N ASN A 70 -14.01 -7.69 -0.68
CA ASN A 70 -12.71 -8.23 -0.28
C ASN A 70 -11.78 -7.14 0.31
N LYS A 71 -12.26 -5.89 0.47
CA LYS A 71 -11.51 -4.79 1.09
C LYS A 71 -10.87 -5.20 2.42
N LYS A 72 -11.62 -5.87 3.29
CA LYS A 72 -11.13 -6.34 4.60
C LYS A 72 -9.98 -7.33 4.50
N GLN A 73 -9.93 -8.14 3.44
CA GLN A 73 -8.83 -9.08 3.23
C GLN A 73 -7.58 -8.36 2.74
N LEU A 74 -7.73 -7.31 1.91
CA LEU A 74 -6.62 -6.45 1.53
C LEU A 74 -6.06 -5.67 2.74
N GLU A 75 -6.92 -5.17 3.63
CA GLU A 75 -6.50 -4.54 4.89
C GLU A 75 -5.68 -5.51 5.75
N ARG A 76 -6.14 -6.77 5.90
CA ARG A 76 -5.38 -7.82 6.60
C ARG A 76 -4.06 -8.18 5.91
N PHE A 77 -4.00 -8.15 4.59
CA PHE A 77 -2.75 -8.35 3.85
C PHE A 77 -1.76 -7.22 4.16
N VAL A 78 -2.23 -5.97 4.14
CA VAL A 78 -1.41 -4.80 4.46
C VAL A 78 -0.92 -4.86 5.90
N GLU A 79 -1.79 -5.15 6.86
CA GLU A 79 -1.41 -5.31 8.28
C GLU A 79 -0.35 -6.41 8.48
N LYS A 80 -0.48 -7.54 7.75
CA LYS A 80 0.47 -8.65 7.87
C LYS A 80 1.85 -8.32 7.29
N TYR A 81 1.93 -7.51 6.23
CA TYR A 81 3.15 -7.30 5.45
C TYR A 81 3.53 -5.82 5.34
N GLU A 82 3.15 -4.99 6.32
CA GLU A 82 3.27 -3.53 6.21
C GLU A 82 4.74 -3.11 6.03
N GLU A 83 5.64 -3.63 6.85
CA GLU A 83 7.06 -3.29 6.83
C GLU A 83 7.72 -3.68 5.50
N GLU A 84 7.40 -4.86 4.99
CA GLU A 84 7.92 -5.35 3.71
C GLU A 84 7.34 -4.54 2.54
N LEU A 85 6.06 -4.18 2.58
CA LEU A 85 5.43 -3.31 1.57
C LEU A 85 6.09 -1.93 1.54
N LEU A 86 6.35 -1.32 2.70
CA LEU A 86 7.03 -0.04 2.81
C LEU A 86 8.46 -0.10 2.32
N THR A 87 9.19 -1.16 2.68
CA THR A 87 10.55 -1.39 2.21
C THR A 87 10.55 -1.58 0.70
N PHE A 88 9.69 -2.44 0.17
CA PHE A 88 9.66 -2.77 -1.25
C PHE A 88 9.28 -1.57 -2.12
N TYR A 89 8.18 -0.89 -1.79
CA TYR A 89 7.70 0.25 -2.58
C TYR A 89 8.42 1.55 -2.27
N GLY A 90 9.04 1.68 -1.09
CA GLY A 90 9.89 2.82 -0.73
C GLY A 90 11.12 2.95 -1.63
N HIS A 91 11.64 1.83 -2.15
CA HIS A 91 12.74 1.82 -3.12
C HIS A 91 12.28 1.94 -4.58
N GLY A 92 10.98 2.15 -4.84
CA GLY A 92 10.43 2.33 -6.18
C GLY A 92 10.26 1.04 -7.00
N HIS A 93 10.35 -0.13 -6.36
CA HIS A 93 10.09 -1.40 -7.03
C HIS A 93 8.61 -1.54 -7.42
N ASN A 94 8.33 -2.14 -8.57
CA ASN A 94 6.97 -2.26 -9.11
C ASN A 94 6.60 -3.67 -9.63
N TYR A 95 7.49 -4.65 -9.52
CA TYR A 95 7.26 -6.05 -9.93
C TYR A 95 7.85 -7.04 -8.93
N SER A 96 7.21 -8.21 -8.79
CA SER A 96 7.72 -9.34 -8.01
C SER A 96 7.73 -9.14 -6.49
N LEU A 97 6.69 -8.49 -5.97
CA LEU A 97 6.41 -8.42 -4.54
C LEU A 97 6.39 -9.81 -3.91
N GLY A 98 5.86 -10.83 -4.59
CA GLY A 98 5.85 -12.19 -4.07
C GLY A 98 7.25 -12.77 -3.86
N MET A 99 8.21 -12.44 -4.72
CA MET A 99 9.61 -12.86 -4.52
C MET A 99 10.25 -12.10 -3.36
N ALA A 100 9.93 -10.82 -3.19
CA ALA A 100 10.42 -10.04 -2.07
C ALA A 100 9.89 -10.55 -0.72
N LEU A 101 8.61 -10.95 -0.65
CA LEU A 101 7.99 -11.45 0.57
C LEU A 101 8.40 -12.88 0.94
N PHE A 102 8.57 -13.76 -0.05
CA PHE A 102 8.66 -15.21 0.21
C PHE A 102 9.91 -15.89 -0.35
N GLY A 103 10.79 -15.11 -0.99
CA GLY A 103 12.02 -15.61 -1.60
C GLY A 103 11.80 -16.40 -2.90
N ILE A 104 12.87 -17.03 -3.37
CA ILE A 104 12.94 -17.76 -4.63
C ILE A 104 13.22 -19.25 -4.35
N GLY A 105 12.67 -20.15 -5.18
CA GLY A 105 13.07 -21.56 -5.21
C GLY A 105 12.38 -22.49 -4.19
N SER A 106 11.69 -21.95 -3.18
CA SER A 106 10.99 -22.75 -2.16
C SER A 106 9.56 -23.16 -2.52
N GLY A 107 9.00 -22.64 -3.62
CA GLY A 107 7.57 -22.78 -3.97
C GLY A 107 6.60 -22.02 -3.04
N ARG A 108 7.08 -21.52 -1.90
CA ARG A 108 6.27 -20.82 -0.88
C ARG A 108 5.55 -19.59 -1.45
N LYS A 109 6.19 -18.87 -2.37
CA LYS A 109 5.58 -17.74 -3.09
C LYS A 109 4.25 -18.13 -3.74
N ASP A 110 4.22 -19.25 -4.45
CA ASP A 110 3.04 -19.67 -5.18
C ASP A 110 1.94 -20.14 -4.23
N ILE A 111 2.30 -20.82 -3.13
CA ILE A 111 1.37 -21.22 -2.07
C ILE A 111 0.70 -19.99 -1.43
N GLU A 112 1.50 -19.01 -0.99
CA GLU A 112 0.98 -17.79 -0.35
C GLU A 112 0.16 -16.95 -1.34
N ARG A 113 0.59 -16.86 -2.60
CA ARG A 113 -0.17 -16.20 -3.66
C ARG A 113 -1.55 -16.85 -3.82
N ASP A 114 -1.59 -18.18 -3.90
CA ASP A 114 -2.84 -18.91 -4.08
C ASP A 114 -3.75 -18.80 -2.84
N GLU A 115 -3.20 -18.77 -1.63
CA GLU A 115 -3.97 -18.54 -0.40
C GLU A 115 -4.63 -17.16 -0.35
N TRP A 116 -3.89 -16.12 -0.70
CA TRP A 116 -4.41 -14.77 -0.75
C TRP A 116 -5.37 -14.56 -1.92
N PHE A 117 -5.11 -15.20 -3.06
CA PHE A 117 -6.00 -15.20 -4.20
C PHE A 117 -7.37 -15.79 -3.84
N LYS A 118 -7.41 -16.92 -3.11
CA LYS A 118 -8.67 -17.51 -2.59
C LYS A 118 -9.43 -16.57 -1.65
N LYS A 119 -8.72 -15.69 -0.93
CA LYS A 119 -9.31 -14.62 -0.09
C LYS A 119 -9.69 -13.37 -0.89
N GLY A 120 -9.36 -13.34 -2.18
CA GLY A 120 -9.69 -12.25 -3.08
C GLY A 120 -8.71 -11.07 -3.06
N VAL A 121 -7.46 -11.32 -2.68
CA VAL A 121 -6.34 -10.37 -2.77
C VAL A 121 -5.37 -10.86 -3.85
N ILE A 122 -5.04 -9.98 -4.79
CA ILE A 122 -4.15 -10.28 -5.91
C ILE A 122 -2.83 -9.54 -5.70
N PHE A 123 -1.72 -10.25 -5.79
CA PHE A 123 -0.36 -9.70 -5.84
C PHE A 123 0.55 -10.54 -6.74
N TYR A 124 1.67 -9.95 -7.18
CA TYR A 124 2.65 -10.57 -8.08
C TYR A 124 4.07 -10.41 -7.53
#